data_AF-A0A804PD21-F1
#
_entry.id   AF-A0A804PD21-F1
#
_cell.length_a   1.000
_cell.length_b   1.000
_cell.length_c   1.000
_cell.angle_alpha   90.00
_cell.angle_beta   90.00
_cell.angle_gamma   90.00
#
_symmetry.space_group_name_H-M   'P 1'
#
loop_
_entity.id
_entity.type
_entity.pdbx_description
1 polymer ?
#
loop_
_entity_poly.entity_id
_entity_poly.type
_entity_poly.pdbx_seq_one_letter_code
_entity_poly.pdbx_strand_id
1 'polypeptide(L)'
;MGYAEIAIRPSGSGKKIQRQGGLSRRFSNVSYYGLTTPPYKLDALEPYMSKRTVELHWGKHHQDYMDGLNNQLATSPLYGYTLEDLIKKAYNNDNPLPEYNNTAQAPLIQATDFLNCSFYSKFISSVYIPLNICCSEEK
;
A
#
# COMPACT_ATOMS: atom_id res chain seq x y z
N MET A 1 -0.46 -7.65 4.44
CA MET A 1 -0.97 -6.26 4.31
C MET A 1 -1.98 -6.27 3.16
N GLY A 2 -2.80 -5.24 2.92
CA GLY A 2 -3.88 -5.26 1.91
C GLY A 2 -3.42 -5.28 0.43
N TYR A 3 -2.15 -5.61 0.19
CA TYR A 3 -1.49 -5.64 -1.11
C TYR A 3 -0.63 -6.91 -1.24
N ALA A 4 -0.37 -7.29 -2.48
CA ALA A 4 0.60 -8.31 -2.86
C ALA A 4 1.76 -7.66 -3.63
N GLU A 5 2.98 -8.02 -3.24
CA GLU A 5 4.19 -7.65 -3.96
C GLU A 5 4.45 -8.68 -5.05
N ILE A 6 4.45 -8.24 -6.32
CA ILE A 6 4.75 -9.10 -7.46
C ILE A 6 6.18 -8.82 -7.90
N ALA A 7 7.05 -9.84 -7.79
CA ALA A 7 8.45 -9.76 -8.18
C ALA A 7 8.66 -10.14 -9.65
N ILE A 8 9.34 -9.30 -10.43
CA ILE A 8 9.85 -9.61 -11.77
C ILE A 8 11.26 -10.18 -11.60
N ARG A 9 11.54 -11.31 -12.25
CA ARG A 9 12.91 -11.82 -12.38
C ARG A 9 13.73 -10.82 -13.20
N PRO A 10 14.91 -10.37 -12.74
CA PRO A 10 15.69 -9.38 -13.47
C PRO A 10 16.11 -9.96 -14.82
N SER A 11 15.49 -9.45 -15.89
CA SER A 11 15.91 -9.70 -17.26
C SER A 11 16.99 -8.69 -17.64
N GLY A 12 18.24 -9.15 -17.68
CA GLY A 12 19.30 -8.49 -18.45
C GLY A 12 20.06 -7.34 -17.77
N SER A 13 21.35 -7.58 -17.57
CA SER A 13 22.47 -6.65 -17.78
C SER A 13 22.33 -5.19 -17.30
N GLY A 14 22.80 -4.94 -16.08
CA GLY A 14 23.62 -3.77 -15.80
C GLY A 14 22.90 -2.53 -15.25
N LYS A 15 22.72 -2.47 -13.92
CA LYS A 15 22.89 -1.21 -13.18
C LYS A 15 23.63 -1.49 -11.87
N LYS A 16 24.71 -0.73 -11.67
CA LYS A 16 25.62 -0.80 -10.52
C LYS A 16 24.81 -0.71 -9.22
N ILE A 17 24.86 -1.78 -8.43
CA ILE A 17 24.55 -1.74 -7.00
C ILE A 17 25.50 -0.72 -6.38
N GLN A 18 24.95 0.36 -5.81
CA GLN A 18 25.74 1.28 -4.98
C GLN A 18 26.36 0.46 -3.85
N ARG A 19 27.69 0.35 -3.87
CA ARG A 19 28.47 -0.18 -2.76
C ARG A 19 28.50 0.90 -1.69
N GLN A 20 27.55 0.87 -0.77
CA GLN A 20 27.79 1.41 0.57
C GLN A 20 28.07 0.22 1.48
N GLY A 21 29.23 0.25 2.14
CA GLY A 21 29.64 -0.78 3.08
C GLY A 21 28.67 -0.86 4.26
N GLY A 22 28.52 -2.07 4.79
CA GLY A 22 27.70 -2.35 5.97
C GLY A 22 26.36 -3.00 5.64
N LEU A 23 26.24 -4.29 5.96
CA LEU A 23 25.03 -5.11 5.96
C LEU A 23 24.26 -5.17 4.62
N SER A 24 24.49 -6.24 3.86
CA SER A 24 23.67 -6.62 2.70
C SER A 24 22.24 -6.94 3.17
N ARG A 25 21.39 -5.91 3.30
CA ARG A 25 19.95 -6.11 3.26
C ARG A 25 19.61 -6.50 1.83
N ARG A 26 19.16 -7.75 1.64
CA ARG A 26 18.52 -8.17 0.39
C ARG A 26 17.31 -7.27 0.20
N PHE A 27 17.43 -6.26 -0.65
CA PHE A 27 16.27 -5.59 -1.20
C PHE A 27 15.49 -6.66 -1.99
N SER A 28 14.32 -7.03 -1.49
CA SER A 28 13.34 -7.78 -2.27
C SER A 28 12.94 -6.86 -3.42
N ASN A 29 13.44 -7.16 -4.63
CA ASN A 29 13.12 -6.34 -5.79
C ASN A 29 11.63 -6.54 -6.13
N VAL A 30 10.80 -5.59 -5.73
CA VAL A 30 9.35 -5.54 -5.98
C VAL A 30 9.06 -4.66 -7.18
N SER A 31 8.49 -5.24 -8.22
CA SER A 31 8.25 -4.56 -9.49
C SER A 31 6.84 -4.01 -9.64
N TYR A 32 5.87 -4.54 -8.91
CA TYR A 32 4.47 -4.19 -9.09
C TYR A 32 3.68 -4.50 -7.83
N TYR A 33 2.77 -3.61 -7.46
CA TYR A 33 1.84 -3.82 -6.37
C TYR A 33 0.48 -4.22 -6.90
N GLY A 34 -0.06 -5.33 -6.40
CA GLY A 34 -1.42 -5.78 -6.69
C GLY A 34 -2.32 -5.61 -5.48
N LEU A 35 -3.59 -5.27 -5.72
CA LEU A 35 -4.63 -5.24 -4.69
C LEU A 35 -5.00 -6.68 -4.27
N THR A 36 -5.06 -6.95 -2.97
CA THR A 36 -5.57 -8.23 -2.45
C THR A 36 -7.06 -8.15 -2.16
N THR A 37 -7.69 -9.27 -1.81
CA THR A 37 -9.05 -9.25 -1.25
C THR A 37 -9.09 -8.50 0.09
N PRO A 38 -10.25 -7.90 0.44
CA PRO A 38 -10.42 -7.23 1.72
C PRO A 38 -10.37 -8.23 2.88
N PRO A 39 -9.92 -7.80 4.09
CA PRO A 39 -9.77 -8.68 5.24
C PRO A 39 -11.10 -9.02 5.94
N TYR A 40 -12.24 -8.82 5.29
CA TYR A 40 -13.58 -9.13 5.78
C TYR A 40 -14.54 -9.33 4.59
N LYS A 41 -15.70 -9.94 4.85
CA LYS A 41 -16.73 -10.12 3.82
C LYS A 41 -17.29 -8.75 3.39
N LEU A 42 -17.63 -8.59 2.12
CA LEU A 42 -18.06 -7.31 1.55
C LEU A 42 -19.33 -6.74 2.20
N ASP A 43 -20.17 -7.58 2.78
CA ASP A 43 -21.40 -7.26 3.50
C ASP A 43 -21.23 -7.16 5.02
N ALA A 44 -20.02 -7.37 5.56
CA ALA A 44 -19.79 -7.43 7.01
C ALA A 44 -20.02 -6.11 7.76
N LEU A 45 -20.29 -5.02 7.05
CA LEU A 45 -20.56 -3.70 7.63
C LEU A 45 -22.03 -3.30 7.54
N GLU A 46 -22.90 -4.17 7.02
CA GLU A 46 -24.34 -3.91 7.05
C GLU A 46 -24.88 -3.96 8.50
N PRO A 47 -25.87 -3.11 8.85
CA PRO A 47 -26.56 -2.13 7.99
C PRO A 47 -25.87 -0.75 7.89
N TYR A 48 -24.72 -0.55 8.53
CA TYR A 48 -24.06 0.77 8.64
C TYR A 48 -23.39 1.23 7.35
N MET A 49 -22.89 0.30 6.55
CA MET A 49 -22.31 0.57 5.23
C MET A 49 -22.73 -0.53 4.26
N SER A 50 -23.28 -0.11 3.12
CA SER A 50 -23.75 -1.06 2.11
C SER A 50 -22.60 -1.86 1.49
N LYS A 51 -22.87 -3.12 1.14
CA LYS A 51 -21.94 -3.96 0.36
C LYS A 51 -21.38 -3.25 -0.87
N ARG A 52 -22.25 -2.53 -1.61
CA ARG A 52 -21.86 -1.78 -2.82
C ARG A 52 -20.81 -0.70 -2.52
N THR A 53 -20.91 -0.03 -1.39
CA THR A 53 -19.93 0.99 -0.97
C THR A 53 -18.57 0.34 -0.72
N VAL A 54 -18.53 -0.80 -0.02
CA VAL A 54 -17.30 -1.54 0.26
C VAL A 54 -16.67 -2.06 -1.03
N GLU A 55 -17.48 -2.59 -1.95
CA GLU A 55 -17.04 -3.05 -3.27
C GLU A 55 -16.41 -1.93 -4.10
N LEU A 56 -17.02 -0.74 -4.12
CA LEU A 56 -16.48 0.41 -4.83
C LEU A 56 -15.22 0.96 -4.16
N HIS A 57 -15.20 1.05 -2.83
CA HIS A 57 -14.03 1.55 -2.09
C HIS A 57 -12.83 0.60 -2.25
N TRP A 58 -13.03 -0.68 -1.97
CA TRP A 58 -11.95 -1.66 -2.09
C TRP A 58 -11.62 -1.92 -3.55
N GLY A 59 -12.60 -2.19 -4.39
CA GLY A 59 -12.38 -2.57 -5.79
C GLY A 59 -11.87 -1.42 -6.66
N LYS A 60 -12.51 -0.24 -6.62
CA LYS A 60 -12.14 0.88 -7.49
C LYS A 60 -11.08 1.78 -6.86
N HIS A 61 -11.34 2.33 -5.67
CA HIS A 61 -10.43 3.34 -5.09
C HIS A 61 -9.05 2.77 -4.75
N HIS A 62 -8.96 1.59 -4.10
CA HIS A 62 -7.64 1.02 -3.85
C HIS A 62 -6.91 0.61 -5.13
N GLN A 63 -7.65 0.12 -6.14
CA GLN A 63 -7.06 -0.22 -7.43
C GLN A 63 -6.49 1.02 -8.11
N ASP A 64 -7.22 2.13 -8.11
CA ASP A 64 -6.76 3.41 -8.66
C ASP A 64 -5.48 3.90 -7.95
N TYR A 65 -5.36 3.72 -6.62
CA TYR A 65 -4.13 4.02 -5.88
C TYR A 65 -2.96 3.13 -6.31
N MET A 66 -3.18 1.82 -6.48
CA MET A 66 -2.14 0.89 -6.93
C MET A 66 -1.70 1.16 -8.36
N ASP A 67 -2.65 1.38 -9.28
CA ASP A 67 -2.36 1.67 -10.68
C ASP A 67 -1.61 3.01 -10.80
N GLY A 68 -2.05 4.03 -10.06
CA GLY A 68 -1.36 5.31 -9.97
C GLY A 68 0.07 5.17 -9.45
N LEU A 69 0.26 4.41 -8.37
CA LEU A 69 1.58 4.13 -7.80
C LEU A 69 2.49 3.39 -8.80
N ASN A 70 1.98 2.32 -9.41
CA ASN A 70 2.73 1.51 -10.38
C ASN A 70 3.13 2.33 -11.61
N ASN A 71 2.24 3.18 -12.14
CA ASN A 71 2.51 4.05 -13.28
C ASN A 71 3.62 5.05 -12.99
N GLN A 72 3.67 5.60 -11.78
CA GLN A 72 4.70 6.57 -11.39
C GLN A 72 6.03 5.88 -11.07
N LEU A 73 5.99 4.67 -10.50
CA LEU A 73 7.19 3.89 -10.23
C LEU A 73 7.86 3.38 -11.50
N ALA A 74 7.10 3.12 -12.57
CA ALA A 74 7.64 2.63 -13.83
C ALA A 74 8.75 3.52 -14.43
N THR A 75 8.75 4.83 -14.11
CA THR A 75 9.77 5.79 -14.55
C THR A 75 10.68 6.28 -13.43
N SER A 76 10.47 5.79 -12.20
CA SER A 76 11.17 6.25 -11.00
C SER A 76 12.41 5.41 -10.69
N PRO A 77 13.50 6.00 -10.16
CA PRO A 77 14.62 5.25 -9.60
C PRO A 77 14.24 4.41 -8.37
N LEU A 78 13.03 4.61 -7.82
CA LEU A 78 12.50 3.84 -6.71
C LEU A 78 11.76 2.56 -7.14
N TYR A 79 11.73 2.26 -8.44
CA TYR A 79 11.25 0.97 -8.92
C TYR A 79 12.04 -0.18 -8.26
N GLY A 80 11.37 -1.24 -7.82
CA GLY A 80 12.03 -2.34 -7.11
C GLY A 80 11.93 -2.26 -5.59
N TYR A 81 11.56 -1.11 -5.02
CA TYR A 81 11.49 -0.96 -3.56
C TYR A 81 10.21 -1.60 -3.00
N THR A 82 10.25 -2.06 -1.75
CA THR A 82 9.01 -2.43 -1.04
C THR A 82 8.18 -1.19 -0.75
N LEU A 83 6.87 -1.34 -0.53
CA LEU A 83 6.01 -0.20 -0.21
C LEU A 83 6.49 0.52 1.07
N GLU A 84 6.95 -0.27 2.05
CA GLU A 84 7.53 0.24 3.29
C GLU A 84 8.82 1.04 3.08
N ASP A 85 9.70 0.58 2.18
CA ASP A 85 10.92 1.32 1.87
C ASP A 85 10.64 2.57 1.03
N LEU A 86 9.63 2.53 0.15
CA LEU A 86 9.16 3.72 -0.56
C LEU A 86 8.71 4.79 0.40
N ILE A 87 7.90 4.44 1.39
CA ILE A 87 7.40 5.38 2.39
C ILE A 87 8.55 5.89 3.25
N LYS A 88 9.46 5.02 3.71
CA LYS A 88 10.63 5.47 4.49
C LYS A 88 11.51 6.45 3.71
N LYS A 89 11.74 6.21 2.42
CA LYS A 89 12.52 7.12 1.58
C LYS A 89 11.79 8.43 1.31
N ALA A 90 10.52 8.33 0.94
CA ALA A 90 9.75 9.49 0.53
C ALA A 90 9.23 10.31 1.72
N TYR A 91 9.22 9.75 2.93
CA TYR A 91 9.08 10.50 4.17
C TYR A 91 10.37 11.29 4.39
N ASN A 92 10.36 12.47 3.77
CA ASN A 92 11.28 13.56 4.02
C ASN A 92 12.75 13.39 3.60
N ASN A 93 13.22 12.28 3.01
CA ASN A 93 14.65 12.15 2.64
C ASN A 93 15.58 12.57 3.81
N ASP A 94 15.24 12.19 5.05
CA ASP A 94 15.92 12.60 6.29
C ASP A 94 15.83 14.11 6.66
N ASN A 95 14.98 14.89 6.01
CA ASN A 95 14.74 16.31 6.30
C ASN A 95 13.61 16.50 7.33
N PRO A 96 13.81 17.11 8.50
CA PRO A 96 12.74 17.24 9.50
C PRO A 96 11.54 18.12 9.07
N LEU A 97 11.67 18.88 7.98
CA LEU A 97 10.60 19.73 7.44
C LEU A 97 10.00 19.10 6.17
N PRO A 98 8.66 19.07 6.03
CA PRO A 98 8.02 18.57 4.84
C PRO A 98 8.41 19.38 3.60
N GLU A 99 9.25 18.82 2.74
CA GLU A 99 9.59 19.46 1.47
C GLU A 99 8.58 19.02 0.40
N TYR A 100 7.41 19.66 0.43
CA TYR A 100 6.32 19.43 -0.53
C TYR A 100 6.61 20.05 -1.91
N ASN A 101 7.71 19.71 -2.62
CA ASN A 101 8.09 20.47 -3.82
C ASN A 101 8.68 19.72 -5.04
N ASN A 102 8.21 18.55 -5.48
CA ASN A 102 8.26 18.10 -6.91
C ASN A 102 7.66 16.70 -7.14
N THR A 103 7.54 16.32 -8.41
CA THR A 103 7.00 15.06 -9.00
C THR A 103 7.33 13.76 -8.27
N ALA A 104 8.35 13.74 -7.41
CA ALA A 104 8.67 12.60 -6.54
C ALA A 104 7.63 12.32 -5.45
N GLN A 105 6.70 13.24 -5.16
CA GLN A 105 5.64 13.05 -4.15
C GLN A 105 4.43 12.28 -4.63
N ALA A 106 4.15 12.25 -5.93
CA ALA A 106 2.96 11.56 -6.40
C ALA A 106 2.95 10.08 -5.97
N PRO A 107 4.09 9.33 -6.02
CA PRO A 107 4.14 7.96 -5.52
C PRO A 107 3.86 7.88 -4.02
N LEU A 108 4.36 8.87 -3.25
CA LEU A 108 4.17 8.93 -1.80
C LEU A 108 2.69 9.09 -1.46
N ILE A 109 1.98 9.99 -2.15
CA ILE A 109 0.56 10.25 -1.89
C ILE A 109 -0.23 8.95 -2.15
N GLN A 110 -0.03 8.31 -3.30
CA GLN A 110 -0.73 7.06 -3.64
C GLN A 110 -0.41 5.92 -2.65
N ALA A 111 0.86 5.78 -2.26
CA ALA A 111 1.27 4.79 -1.27
C ALA A 111 0.66 5.07 0.12
N THR A 112 0.60 6.34 0.53
CA THR A 112 0.06 6.77 1.82
C THR A 112 -1.45 6.57 1.89
N ASP A 113 -2.17 7.01 0.86
CA ASP A 113 -3.62 6.84 0.76
C ASP A 113 -4.00 5.36 0.81
N PHE A 114 -3.30 4.53 0.03
CA PHE A 114 -3.50 3.10 0.05
C PHE A 114 -3.22 2.46 1.42
N LEU A 115 -2.13 2.85 2.10
CA LEU A 115 -1.83 2.35 3.43
C LEU A 115 -2.86 2.77 4.47
N ASN A 116 -3.33 4.01 4.39
CA ASN A 116 -4.34 4.53 5.30
C ASN A 116 -5.65 3.74 5.16
N CYS A 117 -6.13 3.54 3.93
CA CYS A 117 -7.34 2.75 3.68
C CYS A 117 -7.15 1.27 4.05
N SER A 118 -5.96 0.69 3.79
CA SER A 118 -5.63 -0.67 4.22
C SER A 118 -5.59 -0.83 5.75
N PHE A 119 -5.07 0.17 6.47
CA PHE A 119 -5.05 0.19 7.93
C PHE A 119 -6.47 0.28 8.48
N TYR A 120 -7.30 1.17 7.94
CA TYR A 120 -8.69 1.33 8.35
C TYR A 120 -9.50 0.03 8.14
N SER A 121 -9.31 -0.64 6.99
CA SER A 121 -9.93 -1.95 6.74
C SER A 121 -9.50 -3.04 7.73
N LYS A 122 -8.22 -3.06 8.14
CA LYS A 122 -7.76 -3.99 9.17
C LYS A 122 -8.34 -3.69 10.54
N PHE A 123 -8.45 -2.41 10.90
CA PHE A 123 -9.09 -1.99 12.14
C PHE A 123 -10.55 -2.43 12.18
N ILE A 124 -11.28 -2.20 11.08
CA ILE A 124 -12.65 -2.68 10.92
C ILE A 124 -12.75 -4.20 11.10
N SER A 125 -11.88 -4.97 10.43
CA SER A 125 -11.85 -6.43 10.51
C SER A 125 -11.59 -6.95 11.92
N SER A 126 -10.63 -6.34 12.63
CA SER A 126 -10.10 -6.89 13.88
C SER A 126 -10.84 -6.40 15.13
N VAL A 127 -11.47 -5.23 15.05
CA VAL A 127 -12.08 -4.55 16.21
C VAL A 127 -13.57 -4.34 15.99
N TYR A 128 -13.95 -3.64 14.92
CA TYR A 128 -15.33 -3.22 14.73
C TYR A 128 -16.28 -4.40 14.49
N ILE A 129 -15.96 -5.29 13.54
CA ILE A 129 -16.82 -6.42 13.20
C ILE A 129 -17.01 -7.36 14.40
N PRO A 130 -15.94 -7.82 15.10
CA PRO A 130 -16.10 -8.68 16.28
C PRO A 130 -16.93 -8.03 17.39
N LEU A 131 -16.71 -6.75 17.68
CA LEU A 131 -17.49 -6.03 18.70
C LEU A 131 -18.98 -5.95 18.33
N ASN A 132 -19.29 -5.69 17.05
CA ASN A 132 -20.68 -5.55 16.61
C ASN A 132 -21.43 -6.89 16.59
N ILE A 133 -20.73 -7.99 16.28
CA ILE A 133 -21.27 -9.34 16.42
C ILE A 133 -21.57 -9.61 17.90
N CYS A 134 -20.62 -9.32 18.79
CA CYS A 134 -20.79 -9.52 20.23
C CYS A 134 -21.97 -8.73 20.80
N CYS A 135 -22.15 -7.46 20.40
CA CYS A 135 -23.29 -6.65 20.83
C CYS A 135 -24.63 -7.08 20.22
N SER A 136 -24.63 -7.80 19.09
CA SER A 136 -25.87 -8.30 18.47
C SER A 136 -26.36 -9.59 19.11
N GLU A 137 -25.47 -10.43 19.65
CA GLU A 137 -25.83 -11.65 20.38
C GLU A 137 -26.38 -11.38 21.78
N GLU A 138 -26.17 -10.18 22.33
CA GLU A 138 -26.73 -9.76 23.63
C GLU A 138 -28.16 -9.19 23.57
N LYS A 139 -28.79 -9.11 22.38
CA LYS A 139 -30.17 -8.64 22.20
C LYS A 139 -31.15 -9.76 21.90
#